data_AF-A0A944CA24-F1
#
_entry.id   AF-A0A944CA24-F1
#
_cell.length_a   1.000
_cell.length_b   1.000
_cell.length_c   1.000
_cell.angle_alpha   90.00
_cell.angle_beta   90.00
_cell.angle_gamma   90.00
#
_symmetry.space_group_name_H-M   'P 1'
#
loop_
_entity.id
_entity.type
_entity.pdbx_description
1 polymer ?
#
loop_
_entity_poly.entity_id
_entity_poly.type
_entity_poly.pdbx_seq_one_letter_code
_entity_poly.pdbx_strand_id
1 'polypeptide(L)' 'LKELMSKVSADEYGGAQLLGVKGVCLIGHGNSDAHAVCSGVLATAAAIRMGMPAKLAAAIGEAE' A
#
# COMPACT_ATOMS: atom_id res chain seq x y z
N LEU A 1 9.88 11.72 -20.97
CA LEU A 1 10.19 10.45 -20.29
C LEU A 1 10.05 10.55 -18.77
N LYS A 2 10.70 11.52 -18.11
CA LYS A 2 10.57 11.75 -16.65
C LYS A 2 9.12 11.90 -16.14
N GLU A 3 8.30 12.71 -16.80
CA GLU A 3 6.88 12.90 -16.43
C GLU A 3 5.99 11.66 -16.63
N LEU A 4 6.39 10.75 -17.52
CA LEU A 4 5.68 9.49 -17.70
C LEU A 4 6.07 8.49 -16.60
N MET A 5 7.35 8.50 -16.19
CA MET A 5 7.81 7.67 -15.09
C MET A 5 7.21 8.07 -13.75
N SER A 6 6.98 9.37 -13.46
CA SER A 6 6.29 9.75 -12.21
C SER A 6 4.85 9.22 -12.16
N LYS A 7 4.13 9.22 -13.29
CA LYS A 7 2.74 8.72 -13.36
C LYS A 7 2.61 7.19 -13.32
N VAL A 8 3.67 6.45 -13.63
CA VAL A 8 3.67 4.99 -13.77
C VAL A 8 4.54 4.30 -12.71
N SER A 9 5.41 5.05 -12.02
CA SER A 9 6.27 4.49 -10.98
C SER A 9 5.44 4.06 -9.78
N ALA A 10 5.55 2.78 -9.42
CA ALA A 10 4.99 2.22 -8.21
C ALA A 10 5.59 2.85 -6.94
N ASP A 11 6.71 3.57 -7.06
CA ASP A 11 7.44 4.20 -5.96
C ASP A 11 6.66 5.37 -5.34
N GLU A 12 5.80 6.05 -6.11
CA GLU A 12 4.99 7.18 -5.62
C GLU A 12 3.77 6.72 -4.80
N TYR A 13 3.27 5.51 -5.05
CA TYR A 13 2.04 5.00 -4.41
C TYR A 13 2.30 4.10 -3.20
N GLY A 14 3.58 3.87 -2.89
CA GLY A 14 4.02 3.18 -1.69
C GLY A 14 4.13 1.66 -1.83
N GLY A 15 3.92 1.05 -3.00
CA GLY A 15 4.07 -0.39 -3.21
C GLY A 15 2.76 -1.19 -3.14
N ALA A 16 2.85 -2.53 -3.13
CA ALA A 16 1.70 -3.42 -3.23
C ALA A 16 1.20 -3.90 -1.86
N GLN A 17 -0.11 -3.81 -1.61
CA GLN A 17 -0.71 -4.27 -0.36
C GLN A 17 -0.95 -5.78 -0.37
N LEU A 18 -0.49 -6.48 0.67
CA LEU A 18 -0.82 -7.89 0.90
C LEU A 18 -2.14 -8.00 1.66
N LEU A 19 -3.20 -8.40 0.96
CA LEU A 19 -4.55 -8.55 1.52
C LEU A 19 -4.77 -9.94 2.15
N GLY A 20 -5.76 -10.04 3.02
CA GLY A 20 -6.14 -11.29 3.69
C GLY A 20 -5.37 -11.61 4.97
N VAL A 21 -4.39 -10.80 5.35
CA VAL A 21 -3.72 -10.87 6.65
C VAL A 21 -4.45 -10.03 7.70
N LYS A 22 -4.24 -10.33 8.99
CA LYS A 22 -4.90 -9.63 10.12
C LYS A 22 -4.44 -8.17 10.34
N GLY A 23 -3.49 -7.68 9.53
CA GLY A 23 -2.90 -6.35 9.67
C GLY A 23 -2.70 -5.67 8.32
N VAL A 24 -1.93 -4.59 8.30
CA VAL A 24 -1.49 -3.97 7.04
C VAL A 24 -0.07 -4.45 6.75
N CYS A 25 0.13 -5.01 5.58
CA CYS A 25 1.44 -5.45 5.10
C CYS A 25 1.64 -4.93 3.68
N LEU A 26 2.79 -4.31 3.45
CA LEU A 26 3.15 -3.70 2.18
C LEU A 26 4.40 -4.38 1.63
N ILE A 27 4.36 -4.73 0.35
CA ILE A 27 5.44 -5.39 -0.38
C ILE A 27 6.17 -4.32 -1.20
N GLY A 28 7.40 -4.03 -0.80
CA GLY A 28 8.34 -3.20 -1.56
C GLY A 28 8.95 -3.97 -2.74
N HIS A 29 9.58 -3.26 -3.67
CA HIS A 29 10.28 -3.86 -4.81
C HIS A 29 11.79 -3.94 -4.53
N GLY A 30 12.49 -4.88 -5.18
CA GLY A 30 13.92 -5.10 -4.93
C GLY A 30 14.84 -3.92 -5.29
N ASN A 31 14.33 -2.93 -6.03
CA ASN A 31 15.06 -1.72 -6.43
C ASN A 31 14.58 -0.46 -5.67
N SER A 32 13.96 -0.61 -4.50
CA SER A 32 13.49 0.55 -3.72
C SER A 32 14.64 1.41 -3.24
N ASP A 33 14.55 2.71 -3.49
CA ASP A 33 15.44 3.70 -2.92
C ASP A 33 14.87 4.26 -1.59
N ALA A 34 15.57 5.23 -0.99
CA ALA A 34 15.16 5.83 0.27
C ALA A 34 13.77 6.52 0.16
N HIS A 35 13.44 7.09 -1.00
CA HIS A 35 12.15 7.74 -1.22
C HIS A 35 11.03 6.69 -1.30
N ALA A 36 11.22 5.62 -2.06
CA ALA A 36 10.27 4.51 -2.17
C ALA A 36 9.98 3.87 -0.79
N VAL A 37 11.00 3.68 0.04
CA VAL A 37 10.82 3.15 1.41
C VAL A 37 10.03 4.12 2.29
N CYS A 38 10.34 5.43 2.24
CA CYS A 38 9.60 6.45 2.98
C CYS A 38 8.11 6.46 2.58
N SER A 39 7.84 6.48 1.27
CA SER A 39 6.48 6.42 0.72
C SER A 39 5.74 5.16 1.16
N GLY A 40 6.39 3.99 1.14
CA GLY A 40 5.79 2.73 1.60
C GLY A 40 5.43 2.72 3.09
N VAL A 41 6.29 3.29 3.95
CA VAL A 41 5.99 3.44 5.38
C VAL A 41 4.80 4.38 5.59
N LEU A 42 4.76 5.52 4.90
CA LEU A 42 3.67 6.49 5.00
C LEU A 42 2.33 5.88 4.51
N ALA A 43 2.35 5.16 3.38
CA ALA A 43 1.18 4.47 2.85
C ALA A 43 0.66 3.39 3.81
N THR A 44 1.58 2.59 4.38
CA THR A 44 1.24 1.58 5.40
C THR A 44 0.60 2.22 6.62
N ALA A 45 1.19 3.30 7.15
CA ALA A 45 0.67 4.01 8.30
C ALA A 45 -0.70 4.64 8.03
N ALA A 46 -0.93 5.14 6.81
CA ALA A 46 -2.23 5.67 6.40
C ALA A 46 -3.30 4.56 6.38
N ALA A 47 -2.99 3.39 5.80
CA ALA A 47 -3.90 2.25 5.78
C ALA A 47 -4.25 1.74 7.19
N ILE A 48 -3.29 1.76 8.12
CA ILE A 48 -3.53 1.44 9.54
C ILE A 48 -4.49 2.46 10.15
N ARG A 49 -4.21 3.76 10.00
CA ARG A 49 -5.07 4.84 10.54
C ARG A 49 -6.48 4.81 9.97
N MET A 50 -6.65 4.34 8.74
CA MET A 50 -7.96 4.17 8.12
C MET A 50 -8.72 2.93 8.61
N GLY A 51 -8.11 2.04 9.40
CA GLY A 51 -8.71 0.78 9.84
C GLY A 51 -8.96 -0.19 8.67
N MET A 52 -8.08 -0.17 7.65
CA MET A 52 -8.30 -0.88 6.38
C MET A 52 -8.64 -2.38 6.55
N PRO A 53 -7.92 -3.19 7.37
CA PRO A 53 -8.22 -4.62 7.48
C PRO A 53 -9.64 -4.89 8.03
N ALA A 54 -10.08 -4.12 9.03
CA ALA A 54 -11.41 -4.27 9.62
C ALA A 54 -12.51 -3.89 8.62
N LYS A 55 -12.32 -2.79 7.87
CA LYS A 55 -13.25 -2.36 6.82
C LYS A 55 -13.37 -3.38 5.69
N LEU A 56 -12.24 -3.94 5.25
CA LEU A 56 -12.23 -5.00 4.22
C LEU A 56 -12.97 -6.25 4.71
N ALA A 57 -12.69 -6.69 5.94
CA ALA A 57 -13.37 -7.86 6.51
C ALA A 57 -14.89 -7.66 6.61
N ALA A 58 -15.34 -6.49 7.07
CA ALA A 58 -16.76 -6.15 7.11
C ALA A 58 -17.38 -6.12 5.71
N ALA A 59 -16.75 -5.45 4.74
CA ALA A 59 -17.28 -5.33 3.38
C ALA A 59 -17.39 -6.68 2.65
N ILE A 60 -16.47 -7.62 2.91
CA ILE A 60 -16.53 -8.97 2.33
C ILE A 60 -17.58 -9.82 3.05
N GLY A 61 -17.72 -9.67 4.39
CA GLY A 61 -18.70 -10.41 5.18
C GLY A 61 -20.16 -9.95 4.98
N GLU A 62 -20.38 -8.69 4.58
CA GLU A 62 -21.71 -8.19 4.18
C GLU A 62 -22.18 -8.71 2.81
N ALA A 63 -21.29 -9.33 2.03
CA ALA A 63 -21.61 -9.92 0.73
C ALA A 63 -22.12 -11.37 0.82
N GLU A 64 -22.36 -11.87 2.05
CA GLU A 64 -22.91 -13.20 2.36
C GLU A 64 -24.39 -13.13 2.78
#